data_AF-A0A966NYY7-F1
#
_entry.id   AF-A0A966NYY7-F1
#
_cell.length_a   1.000
_cell.length_b   1.000
_cell.length_c   1.000
_cell.angle_alpha   90.00
_cell.angle_beta   90.00
_cell.angle_gamma   90.00
#
_symmetry.space_group_name_H-M   'P 1'
#
loop_
_entity.id
_entity.type
_entity.pdbx_description
1 polymer ?
#
loop_
_entity_poly.entity_id
_entity_poly.type
_entity_poly.pdbx_seq_one_letter_code
_entity_poly.pdbx_strand_id
1 'polypeptide(L)'
;LTVTFDAPVVNSTLAPPDPATTTTVKSRSTTTTIAPPLVQTDTELLPAGPLSLTPEQAVAALNARRIGDPESARLPRVKAIWESLAAAVGTGLSYEQAGVSDPDGSTPSDIGVFLRRLLTGPIQVRQLTANPIAPEGTPPGLDLYGLDPVEIRVILASVAPSSLTIGADMMAAELVLSIDDANLAYEAVKRLEYVGIAVALIRLSDSDTLEETTIIRHVDKAVIDNGRVLIESVAGPFKSRTLKRPVDGTDAQITLGQSYLDFVAGNPNLPETTVPPSE
;
A
#
# COMPACT_ATOMS: atom_id res chain seq x y z
N LEU A 1 7.45 -21.71 7.90
CA LEU A 1 7.72 -20.28 7.62
C LEU A 1 8.70 -19.76 8.67
N THR A 2 9.81 -19.13 8.31
CA THR A 2 10.75 -18.56 9.29
C THR A 2 10.47 -17.07 9.47
N VAL A 3 10.07 -16.65 10.67
CA VAL A 3 9.74 -15.26 11.01
C VAL A 3 10.56 -14.84 12.21
N THR A 4 10.99 -13.58 12.24
CA THR A 4 11.60 -12.99 13.44
C THR A 4 10.62 -11.97 14.01
N PHE A 5 10.28 -12.09 15.29
CA PHE A 5 9.49 -11.09 16.00
C PHE A 5 10.37 -10.28 16.96
N ASP A 6 10.24 -8.95 16.91
CA ASP A 6 10.98 -8.05 17.81
C ASP A 6 10.48 -8.10 19.26
N ALA A 7 9.23 -8.52 19.45
CA ALA A 7 8.57 -8.66 20.75
C ALA A 7 7.67 -9.91 20.77
N PRO A 8 7.34 -10.45 21.96
CA PRO A 8 6.42 -11.57 22.07
C PRO A 8 5.05 -11.27 21.46
N VAL A 9 4.44 -12.27 20.84
CA VAL A 9 3.10 -12.16 20.27
C VAL A 9 2.09 -12.42 21.37
N VAL A 10 1.38 -11.38 21.78
CA VAL A 10 0.39 -11.43 22.86
C VAL A 10 -1.03 -11.29 22.31
N ASN A 11 -1.95 -12.06 22.88
CA ASN A 11 -3.38 -11.91 22.66
C ASN A 11 -4.10 -11.64 23.98
N SER A 12 -5.01 -10.68 23.99
CA SER A 12 -5.81 -10.33 25.14
C SER A 12 -7.20 -10.93 25.04
N THR A 13 -7.72 -11.38 26.17
CA THR A 13 -9.13 -11.77 26.33
C THR A 13 -9.73 -11.02 27.51
N LEU A 14 -11.04 -10.80 27.48
CA LEU A 14 -11.79 -10.30 28.63
C LEU A 14 -12.42 -11.48 29.34
N ALA A 15 -12.05 -11.68 30.61
CA ALA A 15 -12.60 -12.71 31.47
C ALA A 15 -13.27 -12.08 32.69
N PRO A 16 -14.30 -12.71 33.28
CA PRO A 16 -14.78 -12.31 34.60
C PRO A 16 -13.61 -12.35 35.62
N PRO A 17 -13.55 -11.41 36.57
CA PRO A 17 -12.61 -11.51 37.67
C PRO A 17 -12.87 -12.81 38.45
N ASP A 18 -11.84 -13.33 39.12
CA ASP A 18 -11.96 -14.49 39.98
C ASP A 18 -13.19 -14.34 40.91
N PRO A 19 -14.14 -15.28 40.95
CA PRO A 19 -15.32 -15.19 41.81
C PRO A 19 -14.97 -14.92 43.28
N ALA A 20 -13.77 -15.31 43.75
CA ALA A 20 -13.28 -15.02 45.09
C ALA A 20 -13.03 -13.52 45.37
N THR A 21 -12.99 -12.67 44.34
CA THR A 21 -12.74 -11.21 44.44
C THR A 21 -14.01 -10.36 44.31
N THR A 22 -15.19 -10.97 44.21
CA THR A 22 -16.46 -10.22 44.07
C THR A 22 -16.86 -9.56 45.40
N THR A 23 -16.97 -8.22 45.42
CA THR A 23 -17.45 -7.47 46.58
C THR A 23 -18.97 -7.28 46.51
N THR A 24 -19.70 -7.79 47.51
CA THR A 24 -21.16 -7.57 47.62
C THR A 24 -21.46 -6.39 48.53
N VAL A 25 -22.13 -5.35 48.04
CA VAL A 25 -22.61 -4.22 48.85
C VAL A 25 -24.09 -4.42 49.17
N LYS A 26 -24.44 -4.52 50.46
CA LYS A 26 -25.84 -4.59 50.92
C LYS A 26 -26.29 -3.23 51.46
N SER A 27 -27.41 -2.71 50.95
CA SER A 27 -28.14 -1.59 51.56
C SER A 27 -29.60 -1.99 51.85
N ARG A 28 -30.22 -1.32 52.82
CA ARG A 28 -31.35 -1.80 53.64
C ARG A 28 -32.63 -2.26 52.93
N SER A 29 -32.82 -2.02 51.62
CA SER A 29 -34.06 -2.44 50.92
C SER A 29 -33.90 -2.84 49.45
N THR A 30 -32.69 -2.88 48.89
CA THR A 30 -32.44 -3.29 47.50
C THR A 30 -31.06 -3.92 47.38
N THR A 31 -30.99 -5.13 46.82
CA THR A 31 -29.73 -5.75 46.42
C THR A 31 -29.55 -5.50 44.93
N THR A 32 -28.63 -4.61 44.57
CA THR A 32 -28.20 -4.43 43.18
C THR A 32 -26.83 -5.10 43.06
N THR A 33 -26.78 -6.23 42.35
CA THR A 33 -25.51 -6.86 42.00
C THR A 33 -24.93 -6.12 40.80
N ILE A 34 -23.93 -5.28 41.02
CA ILE A 34 -23.10 -4.75 39.94
C ILE A 34 -22.19 -5.89 39.51
N ALA A 35 -22.30 -6.34 38.25
CA ALA A 35 -21.35 -7.31 37.72
C ALA A 35 -19.95 -6.68 37.81
N PRO A 36 -18.96 -7.38 38.41
CA PRO A 36 -17.61 -6.82 38.50
C PRO A 36 -17.04 -6.61 37.09
N PRO A 37 -16.21 -5.57 36.88
CA PRO A 37 -15.67 -5.28 35.56
C PRO A 37 -14.86 -6.48 35.04
N LEU A 38 -14.99 -6.77 33.74
CA LEU A 38 -14.16 -7.80 33.11
C LEU A 38 -12.69 -7.42 33.25
N VAL A 39 -11.85 -8.43 33.52
CA VAL A 39 -10.41 -8.30 33.63
C VAL A 39 -9.78 -8.71 32.31
N GLN A 40 -8.95 -7.83 31.76
CA GLN A 40 -8.10 -8.15 30.62
C GLN A 40 -7.03 -9.14 31.05
N THR A 41 -6.94 -10.26 30.33
CA THR A 41 -5.89 -11.26 30.50
C THR A 41 -5.07 -11.34 29.23
N ASP A 42 -3.78 -11.00 29.34
CA ASP A 42 -2.82 -11.09 28.25
C ASP A 42 -2.18 -12.50 28.27
N THR A 43 -2.23 -13.19 27.13
CA THR A 43 -1.62 -14.50 26.92
C THR A 43 -0.54 -14.39 25.86
N GLU A 44 0.69 -14.78 26.19
CA GLU A 44 1.76 -14.95 25.21
C GLU A 44 1.47 -16.18 24.35
N LEU A 45 1.34 -15.97 23.04
CA LEU A 45 1.12 -17.03 22.06
C LEU A 45 2.43 -17.54 21.47
N LEU A 46 3.38 -16.64 21.23
CA LEU A 46 4.69 -16.93 20.64
C LEU A 46 5.76 -16.02 21.27
N PRO A 47 6.97 -16.53 21.51
CA PRO A 47 8.06 -15.72 22.05
C PRO A 47 8.63 -14.75 21.00
N ALA A 48 9.48 -13.82 21.45
CA ALA A 48 10.29 -13.00 20.56
C ALA A 48 11.44 -13.81 19.92
N GLY A 49 12.02 -13.29 18.85
CA GLY A 49 13.15 -13.88 18.13
C GLY A 49 12.74 -14.72 16.92
N PRO A 50 13.71 -15.45 16.31
CA PRO A 50 13.49 -16.24 15.12
C PRO A 50 12.71 -17.53 15.43
N LEU A 51 11.62 -17.76 14.69
CA LEU A 51 10.72 -18.90 14.87
C LEU A 51 10.38 -19.55 13.53
N SER A 52 10.32 -20.88 13.54
CA SER A 52 9.67 -21.64 12.47
C SER A 52 8.21 -21.85 12.82
N LEU A 53 7.32 -21.16 12.11
CA LEU A 53 5.89 -21.22 12.34
C LEU A 53 5.22 -22.30 11.48
N THR A 54 4.32 -23.05 12.12
CA THR A 54 3.25 -23.83 11.48
C THR A 54 2.17 -22.90 10.91
N PRO A 55 1.33 -23.36 9.96
CA PRO A 55 0.21 -22.56 9.45
C PRO A 55 -0.71 -22.04 10.57
N GLU A 56 -1.02 -22.87 11.56
CA GLU A 56 -1.90 -22.53 12.67
C GLU A 56 -1.29 -21.43 13.56
N GLN A 57 0.01 -21.50 13.81
CA GLN A 57 0.72 -20.46 14.56
C GLN A 57 0.81 -19.14 13.77
N ALA A 58 1.00 -19.19 12.45
CA ALA A 58 0.99 -18.00 11.61
C ALA A 58 -0.39 -17.32 11.63
N VAL A 59 -1.47 -18.09 11.53
CA VAL A 59 -2.85 -17.57 11.63
C VAL A 59 -3.11 -17.00 13.03
N ALA A 60 -2.70 -17.69 14.09
CA ALA A 60 -2.84 -17.19 15.45
C ALA A 60 -2.09 -15.86 15.64
N ALA A 61 -0.88 -15.73 15.10
CA ALA A 61 -0.08 -14.51 15.17
C ALA A 61 -0.68 -13.36 14.35
N LEU A 62 -1.26 -13.64 13.18
CA LEU A 62 -1.99 -12.63 12.39
C LEU A 62 -3.22 -12.10 13.14
N ASN A 63 -3.93 -12.97 13.85
CA ASN A 63 -5.17 -12.65 14.57
C ASN A 63 -4.95 -12.09 15.98
N ALA A 64 -3.77 -12.27 16.57
CA ALA A 64 -3.50 -11.83 17.94
C ALA A 64 -3.77 -10.32 18.10
N ARG A 65 -4.46 -9.92 19.17
CA ARG A 65 -4.73 -8.52 19.46
C ARG A 65 -4.53 -8.27 20.94
N ARG A 66 -3.86 -7.20 21.29
CA ARG A 66 -3.83 -6.72 22.67
C ARG A 66 -4.93 -5.68 22.85
N ILE A 67 -5.77 -5.85 23.86
CA ILE A 67 -6.84 -4.89 24.13
C ILE A 67 -6.19 -3.58 24.62
N GLY A 68 -6.62 -2.47 24.02
CA GLY A 68 -6.10 -1.13 24.33
C GLY A 68 -4.87 -0.71 23.51
N ASP A 69 -4.22 -1.63 22.78
CA ASP A 69 -3.15 -1.27 21.86
C ASP A 69 -3.73 -0.77 20.53
N PRO A 70 -3.13 0.28 19.94
CA PRO A 70 -3.56 0.76 18.64
C PRO A 70 -3.28 -0.26 17.54
N GLU A 71 -4.07 -0.26 16.47
CA GLU A 71 -3.87 -1.16 15.31
C GLU A 71 -2.47 -1.02 14.70
N SER A 72 -1.83 0.17 14.76
CA SER A 72 -0.44 0.38 14.33
C SER A 72 0.57 -0.49 15.06
N ALA A 73 0.31 -0.91 16.30
CA ALA A 73 1.16 -1.85 17.03
C ALA A 73 1.11 -3.27 16.43
N ARG A 74 0.02 -3.61 15.72
CA ARG A 74 -0.16 -4.90 15.04
C ARG A 74 0.55 -4.95 13.68
N LEU A 75 0.63 -3.83 12.97
CA LEU A 75 1.08 -3.78 11.58
C LEU A 75 2.49 -4.35 11.34
N PRO A 76 3.54 -4.02 12.14
CA PRO A 76 4.87 -4.58 11.93
C PRO A 76 4.90 -6.11 12.02
N ARG A 77 4.12 -6.69 12.95
CA ARG A 77 4.01 -8.14 13.09
C ARG A 77 3.33 -8.78 11.89
N VAL A 78 2.25 -8.18 11.41
CA VAL A 78 1.54 -8.65 10.21
C VAL A 78 2.47 -8.60 9.01
N LYS A 79 3.20 -7.49 8.85
CA LYS A 79 4.19 -7.31 7.79
C LYS A 79 5.28 -8.39 7.85
N ALA A 80 5.86 -8.65 9.02
CA ALA A 80 6.90 -9.66 9.18
C ALA A 80 6.45 -11.06 8.74
N ILE A 81 5.21 -11.45 9.08
CA ILE A 81 4.65 -12.74 8.65
C ILE A 81 4.53 -12.81 7.12
N TRP A 82 4.00 -11.75 6.50
CA TRP A 82 3.84 -11.68 5.05
C TRP A 82 5.19 -11.60 4.32
N GLU A 83 6.15 -10.81 4.81
CA GLU A 83 7.50 -10.72 4.25
C GLU A 83 8.23 -12.06 4.33
N SER A 84 8.11 -12.78 5.44
CA SER A 84 8.61 -14.15 5.54
C SER A 84 7.95 -15.11 4.56
N LEU A 85 6.68 -14.89 4.22
CA LEU A 85 5.98 -15.71 3.23
C LEU A 85 6.49 -15.41 1.83
N ALA A 86 6.62 -14.12 1.49
CA ALA A 86 7.22 -13.69 0.23
C ALA A 86 8.65 -14.21 0.08
N ALA A 87 9.47 -14.15 1.13
CA ALA A 87 10.82 -14.68 1.15
C ALA A 87 10.85 -16.21 0.95
N ALA A 88 9.90 -16.94 1.54
CA ALA A 88 9.79 -18.38 1.35
C ALA A 88 9.35 -18.77 -0.08
N VAL A 89 8.54 -17.93 -0.73
CA VAL A 89 8.12 -18.09 -2.14
C VAL A 89 9.24 -17.70 -3.11
N GLY A 90 10.02 -16.67 -2.78
CA GLY A 90 11.14 -16.20 -3.59
C GLY A 90 10.68 -15.74 -4.97
N THR A 91 11.28 -16.30 -6.01
CA THR A 91 10.91 -16.03 -7.42
C THR A 91 9.65 -16.78 -7.88
N GLY A 92 9.02 -17.53 -6.99
CA GLY A 92 7.90 -18.42 -7.28
C GLY A 92 8.22 -19.88 -6.94
N LEU A 93 7.24 -20.56 -6.39
CA LEU A 93 7.31 -22.01 -6.13
C LEU A 93 7.19 -22.79 -7.44
N SER A 94 7.84 -23.95 -7.52
CA SER A 94 7.52 -24.91 -8.59
C SER A 94 6.08 -25.40 -8.46
N TYR A 95 5.47 -25.85 -9.57
CA TYR A 95 4.13 -26.45 -9.51
C TYR A 95 4.07 -27.62 -8.53
N GLU A 96 5.13 -28.41 -8.42
CA GLU A 96 5.23 -29.50 -7.44
C GLU A 96 5.24 -29.00 -6.00
N GLN A 97 6.07 -28.00 -5.69
CA GLN A 97 6.15 -27.39 -4.36
C GLN A 97 4.84 -26.71 -3.96
N ALA A 98 4.17 -26.07 -4.92
CA ALA A 98 2.87 -25.46 -4.71
C ALA A 98 1.73 -26.49 -4.70
N GLY A 99 1.96 -27.76 -5.06
CA GLY A 99 0.91 -28.78 -5.16
C GLY A 99 -0.12 -28.48 -6.24
N VAL A 100 0.31 -27.93 -7.38
CA VAL A 100 -0.49 -27.65 -8.58
C VAL A 100 -0.32 -28.81 -9.56
N SER A 101 -1.38 -29.59 -9.78
CA SER A 101 -1.36 -30.78 -10.64
C SER A 101 -1.73 -30.52 -12.10
N ASP A 102 -2.43 -29.41 -12.38
CA ASP A 102 -2.83 -28.99 -13.72
C ASP A 102 -2.45 -27.51 -13.88
N PRO A 103 -1.28 -27.19 -14.45
CA PRO A 103 -0.85 -25.81 -14.65
C PRO A 103 -1.58 -25.14 -15.82
N ASP A 104 -2.04 -25.91 -16.82
CA ASP A 104 -2.59 -25.40 -18.08
C ASP A 104 -4.11 -25.20 -18.03
N GLY A 105 -4.80 -25.74 -17.01
CA GLY A 105 -6.23 -25.54 -16.82
C GLY A 105 -6.59 -24.05 -16.67
N SER A 106 -7.51 -23.55 -17.49
CA SER A 106 -7.81 -22.11 -17.61
C SER A 106 -8.53 -21.49 -16.39
N THR A 107 -9.08 -22.28 -15.48
CA THR A 107 -9.79 -21.77 -14.29
C THR A 107 -9.50 -22.64 -13.07
N PRO A 108 -9.02 -22.06 -11.96
CA PRO A 108 -8.86 -22.78 -10.70
C PRO A 108 -10.21 -23.33 -10.18
N SER A 109 -10.22 -24.56 -9.67
CA SER A 109 -11.43 -25.20 -9.14
C SER A 109 -11.95 -24.55 -7.86
N ASP A 110 -11.05 -23.95 -7.08
CA ASP A 110 -11.33 -23.34 -5.80
C ASP A 110 -10.26 -22.30 -5.44
N ILE A 111 -10.52 -21.56 -4.37
CA ILE A 111 -9.60 -20.53 -3.85
C ILE A 111 -8.23 -21.11 -3.47
N GLY A 112 -8.16 -22.36 -3.00
CA GLY A 112 -6.92 -23.01 -2.63
C GLY A 112 -6.06 -23.34 -3.85
N VAL A 113 -6.65 -23.80 -4.96
CA VAL A 113 -5.94 -23.98 -6.24
C VAL A 113 -5.51 -22.63 -6.81
N PHE A 114 -6.37 -21.61 -6.74
CA PHE A 114 -6.02 -20.26 -7.18
C PHE A 114 -4.81 -19.71 -6.42
N LEU A 115 -4.83 -19.76 -5.08
CA LEU A 115 -3.73 -19.27 -4.25
C LEU A 115 -2.45 -20.06 -4.50
N ARG A 116 -2.51 -21.39 -4.60
CA ARG A 116 -1.33 -22.22 -4.93
C ARG A 116 -0.71 -21.82 -6.26
N ARG A 117 -1.52 -21.58 -7.30
CA ARG A 117 -1.05 -21.06 -8.60
C ARG A 117 -0.50 -19.64 -8.47
N LEU A 118 -1.06 -18.79 -7.63
CA LEU A 118 -0.50 -17.46 -7.37
C LEU A 118 0.91 -17.55 -6.75
N LEU A 119 1.13 -18.51 -5.84
CA LEU A 119 2.43 -18.76 -5.22
C LEU A 119 3.49 -19.33 -6.17
N THR A 120 3.12 -19.73 -7.40
CA THR A 120 4.12 -20.15 -8.41
C THR A 120 4.76 -18.95 -9.12
N GLY A 121 4.20 -17.75 -8.95
CA GLY A 121 4.84 -16.50 -9.33
C GLY A 121 5.56 -15.85 -8.14
N PRO A 122 6.41 -14.84 -8.41
CA PRO A 122 7.02 -14.04 -7.36
C PRO A 122 5.95 -13.26 -6.60
N ILE A 123 6.12 -13.13 -5.29
CA ILE A 123 5.25 -12.33 -4.43
C ILE A 123 6.05 -11.23 -3.78
N GLN A 124 5.48 -10.04 -3.76
CA GLN A 124 6.04 -8.90 -3.04
C GLN A 124 5.01 -8.43 -2.02
N VAL A 125 5.52 -8.02 -0.85
CA VAL A 125 4.71 -7.44 0.22
C VAL A 125 5.07 -5.98 0.32
N ARG A 126 4.06 -5.12 0.14
CA ARG A 126 4.18 -3.68 0.36
C ARG A 126 3.21 -3.28 1.46
N GLN A 127 3.75 -2.71 2.52
CA GLN A 127 2.95 -2.07 3.55
C GLN A 127 2.76 -0.61 3.17
N LEU A 128 1.51 -0.17 3.06
CA LEU A 128 1.17 1.22 2.82
C LEU A 128 1.56 2.07 4.03
N THR A 129 2.02 3.28 3.76
CA THR A 129 2.24 4.30 4.76
C THR A 129 0.89 4.72 5.35
N ALA A 130 0.77 4.58 6.66
CA ALA A 130 -0.45 4.88 7.41
C ALA A 130 -0.12 5.90 8.51
N ASN A 131 -0.74 7.07 8.43
CA ASN A 131 -0.56 8.14 9.41
C ASN A 131 -1.79 8.24 10.31
N PRO A 132 -1.64 8.33 11.64
CA PRO A 132 -2.78 8.42 12.54
C PRO A 132 -3.57 9.71 12.26
N ILE A 133 -4.89 9.58 12.19
CA ILE A 133 -5.80 10.73 12.11
C ILE A 133 -6.06 11.21 13.54
N ALA A 134 -6.08 12.52 13.73
CA ALA A 134 -6.32 13.11 15.04
C ALA A 134 -7.64 12.59 15.65
N PRO A 135 -7.71 12.37 16.98
CA PRO A 135 -8.90 11.85 17.63
C PRO A 135 -10.07 12.83 17.61
N GLU A 136 -9.81 14.11 17.31
CA GLU A 136 -10.84 15.13 17.12
C GLU A 136 -11.71 14.77 15.90
N GLY A 137 -12.95 14.33 16.16
CA GLY A 137 -13.88 13.85 15.14
C GLY A 137 -13.87 12.33 14.90
N THR A 138 -13.07 11.56 15.64
CA THR A 138 -13.04 10.10 15.55
C THR A 138 -13.99 9.48 16.60
N PRO A 139 -14.84 8.48 16.25
CA PRO A 139 -15.64 7.78 17.24
C PRO A 139 -14.78 7.12 18.32
N PRO A 140 -15.22 7.12 19.59
CA PRO A 140 -14.44 6.56 20.69
C PRO A 140 -14.16 5.06 20.47
N GLY A 141 -12.90 4.66 20.65
CA GLY A 141 -12.47 3.26 20.53
C GLY A 141 -12.13 2.81 19.10
N LEU A 142 -12.05 3.73 18.13
CA LEU A 142 -11.56 3.44 16.78
C LEU A 142 -10.20 4.12 16.54
N ASP A 143 -9.26 3.36 15.98
CA ASP A 143 -8.02 3.91 15.43
C ASP A 143 -8.22 4.18 13.93
N LEU A 144 -8.19 5.45 13.53
CA LEU A 144 -8.28 5.85 12.13
C LEU A 144 -6.89 6.23 11.60
N TYR A 145 -6.60 5.77 10.39
CA TYR A 145 -5.36 6.07 9.69
C TYR A 145 -5.65 6.62 8.29
N GLY A 146 -4.96 7.71 7.95
CA GLY A 146 -4.90 8.23 6.59
C GLY A 146 -3.80 7.50 5.83
N LEU A 147 -4.16 6.93 4.69
CA LEU A 147 -3.19 6.37 3.76
C LEU A 147 -2.69 7.46 2.81
N ASP A 148 -1.46 7.32 2.34
CA ASP A 148 -0.92 8.22 1.34
C ASP A 148 -1.58 7.97 -0.03
N PRO A 149 -2.34 8.93 -0.59
CA PRO A 149 -3.03 8.75 -1.87
C PRO A 149 -2.07 8.57 -3.05
N VAL A 150 -0.87 9.16 -3.00
CA VAL A 150 0.15 9.03 -4.06
C VAL A 150 0.71 7.60 -4.04
N GLU A 151 1.03 7.08 -2.85
CA GLU A 151 1.53 5.71 -2.70
C GLU A 151 0.49 4.69 -3.19
N ILE A 152 -0.78 4.88 -2.80
CA ILE A 152 -1.89 4.07 -3.30
C ILE A 152 -1.93 4.12 -4.83
N ARG A 153 -1.77 5.30 -5.43
CA ARG A 153 -1.82 5.41 -6.89
C ARG A 153 -0.65 4.73 -7.57
N VAL A 154 0.58 4.87 -7.05
CA VAL A 154 1.75 4.14 -7.57
C VAL A 154 1.50 2.64 -7.59
N ILE A 155 0.95 2.09 -6.49
CA ILE A 155 0.70 0.66 -6.38
C ILE A 155 -0.40 0.23 -7.33
N LEU A 156 -1.57 0.87 -7.27
CA LEU A 156 -2.72 0.48 -8.10
C LEU A 156 -2.45 0.66 -9.59
N ALA A 157 -1.76 1.73 -10.00
CA ALA A 157 -1.38 1.95 -11.40
C ALA A 157 -0.40 0.88 -11.91
N SER A 158 0.35 0.22 -11.02
CA SER A 158 1.28 -0.85 -11.36
C SER A 158 0.62 -2.24 -11.36
N VAL A 159 -0.23 -2.53 -10.36
CA VAL A 159 -0.74 -3.90 -10.12
C VAL A 159 -2.17 -4.13 -10.57
N ALA A 160 -2.99 -3.09 -10.56
CA ALA A 160 -4.42 -3.17 -10.86
C ALA A 160 -4.92 -1.87 -11.53
N PRO A 161 -4.35 -1.46 -12.67
CA PRO A 161 -4.63 -0.16 -13.28
C PRO A 161 -6.12 -0.01 -13.64
N SER A 162 -6.80 -1.10 -14.00
CA SER A 162 -8.24 -1.11 -14.28
C SER A 162 -9.13 -0.79 -13.07
N SER A 163 -8.59 -0.83 -11.85
CA SER A 163 -9.31 -0.47 -10.63
C SER A 163 -9.23 1.02 -10.31
N LEU A 164 -8.39 1.78 -11.03
CA LEU A 164 -8.29 3.23 -10.85
C LEU A 164 -9.45 3.95 -11.51
N THR A 165 -10.04 4.89 -10.77
CA THR A 165 -10.98 5.85 -11.33
C THR A 165 -10.26 7.17 -11.52
N ILE A 166 -10.16 7.63 -12.77
CA ILE A 166 -9.57 8.92 -13.11
C ILE A 166 -10.70 9.95 -13.24
N GLY A 167 -10.53 11.10 -12.59
CA GLY A 167 -11.49 12.20 -12.69
C GLY A 167 -11.55 12.74 -14.12
N ALA A 168 -12.75 13.11 -14.57
CA ALA A 168 -13.00 13.52 -15.96
C ALA A 168 -12.20 14.76 -16.40
N ASP A 169 -11.77 15.60 -15.46
CA ASP A 169 -11.01 16.82 -15.73
C ASP A 169 -9.49 16.60 -15.71
N MET A 170 -9.02 15.38 -15.46
CA MET A 170 -7.60 15.04 -15.42
C MET A 170 -7.17 14.34 -16.71
N MET A 171 -5.94 14.65 -17.16
CA MET A 171 -5.31 13.88 -18.23
C MET A 171 -4.82 12.54 -17.67
N ALA A 172 -5.25 11.42 -18.25
CA ALA A 172 -4.78 10.10 -17.85
C ALA A 172 -3.45 9.77 -18.54
N ALA A 173 -2.41 9.46 -17.78
CA ALA A 173 -1.09 9.16 -18.30
C ALA A 173 -0.63 7.75 -17.96
N GLU A 174 0.00 7.10 -18.94
CA GLU A 174 0.91 5.99 -18.71
C GLU A 174 2.29 6.55 -18.33
N LEU A 175 2.80 6.18 -17.16
CA LEU A 175 4.14 6.51 -16.71
C LEU A 175 5.07 5.32 -17.02
N VAL A 176 6.09 5.57 -17.83
CA VAL A 176 7.13 4.60 -18.18
C VAL A 176 8.40 4.96 -17.43
N LEU A 177 8.79 4.11 -16.49
CA LEU A 177 10.00 4.24 -15.71
C LEU A 177 11.15 3.57 -16.46
N SER A 178 12.28 4.26 -16.62
CA SER A 178 13.50 3.65 -17.14
C SER A 178 14.35 2.97 -16.06
N ILE A 179 14.02 3.20 -14.79
CA ILE A 179 14.71 2.66 -13.61
C ILE A 179 13.63 2.15 -12.66
N ASP A 180 13.81 0.92 -12.15
CA ASP A 180 12.92 0.34 -11.14
C ASP A 180 13.23 0.93 -9.75
N ASP A 181 12.78 2.17 -9.54
CA ASP A 181 12.93 2.91 -8.29
C ASP A 181 11.56 3.41 -7.79
N ALA A 182 11.15 2.89 -6.62
CA ALA A 182 9.87 3.23 -6.00
C ALA A 182 9.79 4.70 -5.55
N ASN A 183 10.90 5.30 -5.09
CA ASN A 183 10.92 6.70 -4.68
C ASN A 183 10.78 7.61 -5.90
N LEU A 184 11.43 7.23 -7.01
CA LEU A 184 11.31 7.95 -8.27
C LEU A 184 9.88 7.90 -8.81
N ALA A 185 9.25 6.73 -8.78
CA ALA A 185 7.86 6.55 -9.17
C ALA A 185 6.92 7.40 -8.30
N TYR A 186 7.11 7.38 -6.99
CA TYR A 186 6.34 8.17 -6.03
C TYR A 186 6.45 9.67 -6.31
N GLU A 187 7.68 10.20 -6.44
CA GLU A 187 7.88 11.62 -6.73
C GLU A 187 7.31 12.03 -8.09
N ALA A 188 7.39 11.15 -9.11
CA ALA A 188 6.81 11.42 -10.42
C ALA A 188 5.29 11.50 -10.37
N VAL A 189 4.63 10.54 -9.73
CA VAL A 189 3.18 10.53 -9.57
C VAL A 189 2.71 11.77 -8.81
N LYS A 190 3.35 12.08 -7.68
CA LYS A 190 3.06 13.28 -6.86
C LYS A 190 3.14 14.57 -7.68
N ARG A 191 4.22 14.74 -8.44
CA ARG A 191 4.49 15.95 -9.24
C ARG A 191 3.54 16.08 -10.43
N LEU A 192 3.22 14.98 -11.10
CA LEU A 192 2.29 14.97 -12.23
C LEU A 192 0.85 15.23 -11.78
N GLU A 193 0.42 14.64 -10.67
CA GLU A 193 -0.92 14.88 -10.13
C GLU A 193 -1.13 16.32 -9.66
N TYR A 194 -0.08 16.96 -9.15
CA TYR A 194 -0.11 18.37 -8.78
C TYR A 194 -0.53 19.28 -9.95
N VAL A 195 -0.22 18.89 -11.19
CA VAL A 195 -0.54 19.64 -12.41
C VAL A 195 -1.74 19.05 -13.18
N GLY A 196 -2.55 18.21 -12.52
CA GLY A 196 -3.76 17.63 -13.11
C GLY A 196 -3.52 16.45 -14.06
N ILE A 197 -2.34 15.82 -13.99
CA ILE A 197 -2.01 14.62 -14.76
C ILE A 197 -2.10 13.41 -13.83
N ALA A 198 -3.14 12.60 -14.03
CA ALA A 198 -3.36 11.40 -13.25
C ALA A 198 -2.62 10.21 -13.86
N VAL A 199 -1.74 9.57 -13.08
CA VAL A 199 -1.05 8.36 -13.53
C VAL A 199 -1.99 7.17 -13.41
N ALA A 200 -2.46 6.67 -14.55
CA ALA A 200 -3.42 5.56 -14.65
C ALA A 200 -2.74 4.20 -14.83
N LEU A 201 -1.49 4.20 -15.31
CA LEU A 201 -0.72 3.00 -15.58
C LEU A 201 0.75 3.29 -15.35
N ILE A 202 1.46 2.39 -14.66
CA ILE A 202 2.92 2.44 -14.51
C ILE A 202 3.52 1.20 -15.17
N ARG A 203 4.57 1.40 -15.97
CA ARG A 203 5.36 0.32 -16.54
C ARG A 203 6.85 0.58 -16.36
N LEU A 204 7.60 -0.50 -16.27
CA LEU A 204 9.04 -0.46 -16.47
C LEU A 204 9.34 -0.53 -17.97
N SER A 205 10.30 0.27 -18.42
CA SER A 205 10.80 0.25 -19.79
C SER A 205 11.58 -1.04 -20.04
N ASP A 206 11.28 -1.72 -21.15
CA ASP A 206 12.09 -2.86 -21.63
C ASP A 206 13.39 -2.42 -22.33
N SER A 207 13.59 -1.10 -22.48
CA SER A 207 14.79 -0.53 -23.08
C SER A 207 15.89 -0.38 -22.03
N ASP A 208 17.08 -0.93 -22.33
CA ASP A 208 18.31 -0.72 -21.55
C ASP A 208 18.87 0.71 -21.70
N THR A 209 18.32 1.51 -22.62
CA THR A 209 18.75 2.90 -22.82
C THR A 209 17.86 3.88 -22.08
N LEU A 210 18.47 4.69 -21.23
CA LEU A 210 17.85 5.85 -20.61
C LEU A 210 17.79 6.99 -21.64
N GLU A 211 16.61 7.55 -21.87
CA GLU A 211 16.43 8.71 -22.72
C GLU A 211 17.11 9.93 -22.08
N GLU A 212 17.89 10.71 -22.84
CA GLU A 212 18.55 11.92 -22.30
C GLU A 212 17.53 12.97 -21.80
N THR A 213 16.35 13.01 -22.42
CA THR A 213 15.28 13.93 -22.07
C THR A 213 14.00 13.16 -21.82
N THR A 214 13.21 13.57 -20.83
CA THR A 214 11.84 13.09 -20.64
C THR A 214 11.03 13.27 -21.92
N ILE A 215 10.28 12.24 -22.29
CA ILE A 215 9.45 12.23 -23.50
C ILE A 215 7.99 12.11 -23.10
N ILE A 216 7.19 13.06 -23.57
CA ILE A 216 5.72 12.98 -23.46
C ILE A 216 5.17 12.67 -24.84
N ARG A 217 4.66 11.45 -25.02
CA ARG A 217 3.89 11.05 -26.19
C ARG A 217 2.42 11.36 -25.92
N HIS A 218 1.73 12.07 -26.81
CA HIS A 218 0.36 12.53 -26.58
C HIS A 218 -0.56 12.26 -27.77
N VAL A 219 -1.86 12.11 -27.52
CA VAL A 219 -2.89 12.08 -28.56
C VAL A 219 -3.17 13.49 -29.08
N ASP A 220 -3.44 14.44 -28.19
CA ASP A 220 -3.70 15.85 -28.53
C ASP A 220 -2.49 16.73 -28.20
N LYS A 221 -1.93 17.40 -29.22
CA LYS A 221 -0.80 18.31 -29.05
C LYS A 221 -1.17 19.58 -28.30
N ALA A 222 -2.40 20.07 -28.48
CA ALA A 222 -2.84 21.33 -27.87
C ALA A 222 -2.84 21.25 -26.35
N VAL A 223 -3.23 20.10 -25.78
CA VAL A 223 -3.20 19.84 -24.33
C VAL A 223 -1.77 19.99 -23.78
N ILE A 224 -0.80 19.36 -24.44
CA ILE A 224 0.60 19.41 -24.01
C ILE A 224 1.22 20.79 -24.22
N ASP A 225 0.90 21.48 -25.31
CA ASP A 225 1.44 22.82 -25.57
C ASP A 225 0.88 23.85 -24.59
N ASN A 226 -0.43 23.83 -24.31
CA ASN A 226 -1.07 24.72 -23.36
C ASN A 226 -0.57 24.49 -21.93
N GLY A 227 -0.33 23.22 -21.57
CA GLY A 227 0.18 22.83 -20.24
C GLY A 227 1.71 22.88 -20.10
N ARG A 228 2.47 23.20 -21.15
CA ARG A 228 3.93 23.01 -21.19
C ARG A 228 4.66 23.63 -20.02
N VAL A 229 4.41 24.92 -19.75
CA VAL A 229 5.08 25.66 -18.68
C VAL A 229 4.80 25.02 -17.32
N LEU A 230 3.56 24.60 -17.09
CA LEU A 230 3.14 23.96 -15.85
C LEU A 230 3.79 22.58 -15.70
N ILE A 231 3.82 21.77 -16.76
CA ILE A 231 4.46 20.45 -16.75
C ILE A 231 5.99 20.57 -16.53
N GLU A 232 6.65 21.49 -17.23
CA GLU A 232 8.09 21.75 -17.08
C GLU A 232 8.44 22.22 -15.66
N SER A 233 7.51 22.92 -14.98
CA SER A 233 7.70 23.36 -13.59
C SER A 233 7.73 22.21 -12.57
N VAL A 234 7.19 21.03 -12.91
CA VAL A 234 7.11 19.88 -11.99
C VAL A 234 7.88 18.65 -12.45
N ALA A 235 8.21 18.56 -13.75
CA ALA A 235 8.91 17.40 -14.33
C ALA A 235 10.20 17.79 -15.09
N GLY A 236 10.56 19.08 -15.09
CA GLY A 236 11.71 19.57 -15.85
C GLY A 236 11.48 19.54 -17.36
N PRO A 237 12.53 19.82 -18.16
CA PRO A 237 12.40 19.92 -19.62
C PRO A 237 12.03 18.58 -20.25
N PHE A 238 11.09 18.62 -21.20
CA PHE A 238 10.61 17.44 -21.92
C PHE A 238 10.46 17.67 -23.42
N LYS A 239 10.54 16.58 -24.20
CA LYS A 239 10.22 16.56 -25.63
C LYS A 239 8.82 15.99 -25.84
N SER A 240 7.99 16.67 -26.63
CA SER A 240 6.67 16.17 -27.02
C SER A 240 6.73 15.38 -28.33
N ARG A 241 6.03 14.25 -28.41
CA ARG A 241 5.87 13.44 -29.62
C ARG A 241 4.42 12.98 -29.79
N THR A 242 4.00 12.68 -31.01
CA THR A 242 2.67 12.07 -31.23
C THR A 242 2.64 10.63 -30.75
N LEU A 243 1.61 10.27 -29.98
CA LEU A 243 1.31 8.90 -29.56
C LEU A 243 0.51 8.21 -30.66
N LYS A 244 1.12 7.23 -31.33
CA LYS A 244 0.49 6.53 -32.47
C LYS A 244 -0.51 5.46 -32.06
N ARG A 245 -0.33 4.88 -30.87
CA ARG A 245 -1.14 3.80 -30.31
C ARG A 245 -1.31 4.05 -28.82
N PRO A 246 -2.34 4.79 -28.41
CA PRO A 246 -2.64 4.96 -27.00
C PRO A 246 -3.02 3.61 -26.38
N VAL A 247 -2.75 3.46 -25.10
CA VAL A 247 -3.32 2.37 -24.30
C VAL A 247 -4.74 2.79 -23.94
N ASP A 248 -5.69 1.87 -23.99
CA ASP A 248 -7.07 2.17 -23.61
C ASP A 248 -7.10 2.72 -22.17
N GLY A 249 -7.74 3.88 -22.00
CA GLY A 249 -7.80 4.58 -20.72
C GLY A 249 -6.63 5.54 -20.44
N THR A 250 -5.72 5.79 -21.40
CA THR A 250 -4.68 6.82 -21.30
C THR A 250 -4.68 7.79 -22.49
N ASP A 251 -4.44 9.07 -22.20
CA ASP A 251 -4.33 10.17 -23.17
C ASP A 251 -2.88 10.47 -23.59
N ALA A 252 -1.94 10.08 -22.72
CA ALA A 252 -0.52 10.32 -22.89
C ALA A 252 0.34 9.18 -22.33
N GLN A 253 1.57 9.10 -22.81
CA GLN A 253 2.62 8.26 -22.26
C GLN A 253 3.82 9.15 -21.92
N ILE A 254 4.28 9.08 -20.67
CA ILE A 254 5.38 9.87 -20.12
C ILE A 254 6.54 8.91 -19.84
N THR A 255 7.60 8.99 -20.63
CA THR A 255 8.84 8.25 -20.38
C THR A 255 9.83 9.16 -19.64
N LEU A 256 10.18 8.80 -18.41
CA LEU A 256 11.12 9.58 -17.61
C LEU A 256 12.55 9.41 -18.14
N GLY A 257 13.20 10.52 -18.48
CA GLY A 257 14.60 10.53 -18.94
C GLY A 257 15.57 11.07 -17.91
N GLN A 258 16.85 11.17 -18.27
CA GLN A 258 17.90 11.77 -17.45
C GLN A 258 17.53 13.20 -17.01
N SER A 259 16.89 13.99 -17.88
CA SER A 259 16.44 15.34 -17.52
C SER A 259 15.48 15.40 -16.34
N TYR A 260 14.64 14.37 -16.13
CA TYR A 260 13.79 14.28 -14.95
C TYR A 260 14.60 13.91 -13.70
N LEU A 261 15.54 12.97 -13.82
CA LEU A 261 16.43 12.58 -12.72
C LEU A 261 17.24 13.79 -12.22
N ASP A 262 17.82 14.56 -13.13
CA ASP A 262 18.58 15.76 -12.80
C ASP A 262 17.69 16.83 -12.15
N PHE A 263 16.46 16.98 -12.66
CA PHE A 263 15.47 17.89 -12.11
C PHE A 263 15.11 17.54 -10.66
N VAL A 264 14.77 16.28 -10.37
CA VAL A 264 14.41 15.86 -9.00
C VAL A 264 15.60 15.83 -8.06
N ALA A 265 16.82 15.59 -8.55
CA ALA A 265 18.04 15.67 -7.74
C ALA A 265 18.29 17.08 -7.18
N GLY A 266 17.86 18.12 -7.90
CA GLY A 266 17.84 19.50 -7.40
C GLY A 266 16.79 19.77 -6.31
N ASN A 267 15.93 18.77 -6.01
CA ASN A 267 14.79 18.83 -5.10
C ASN A 267 13.97 20.14 -5.18
N PRO A 268 13.51 20.54 -6.38
CA PRO A 268 12.73 21.75 -6.53
C PRO A 268 11.39 21.59 -5.81
N ASN A 269 11.00 22.62 -5.05
CA ASN A 269 9.69 22.70 -4.44
C ASN A 269 8.61 22.65 -5.53
N LEU A 270 7.45 22.08 -5.19
CA LEU A 270 6.26 22.24 -6.02
C LEU A 270 5.93 23.73 -6.12
N PRO A 271 5.40 24.22 -7.25
CA PRO A 271 4.94 25.60 -7.39
C PRO A 271 3.96 25.97 -6.27
N GLU A 272 3.83 27.26 -5.92
CA GLU A 272 2.82 27.69 -4.95
C GLU A 272 1.41 27.70 -5.59
N THR A 273 0.40 27.21 -4.87
CA THR A 273 -1.01 27.21 -5.32
C THR A 273 -1.74 28.54 -5.06
N THR A 274 -1.07 29.55 -4.49
CA THR A 274 -1.72 30.80 -4.08
C THR A 274 -1.79 31.79 -5.25
N VAL A 275 -3.01 32.03 -5.73
CA VAL A 275 -3.32 33.24 -6.50
C VAL A 275 -3.27 34.42 -5.52
N PRO A 276 -2.45 35.46 -5.76
CA PRO A 276 -2.48 36.65 -4.91
C PRO A 276 -3.88 37.28 -4.96
N PRO A 277 -4.38 37.86 -3.85
CA PRO A 277 -5.66 38.54 -3.85
C PRO A 277 -5.64 39.64 -4.92
N SER A 278 -6.67 39.67 -5.76
CA SER A 278 -6.84 40.67 -6.80
C SER A 278 -6.87 42.07 -6.17
N GLU A 279 -6.05 42.99 -6.67
CA GLU A 279 -6.12 44.43 -6.32
C GLU A 279 -7.43 45.07 -6.76
#